data_AF-A0ABD0RHH2-F1
#
_entry.id   AF-A0ABD0RHH2-F1
#
_cell.length_a   1.000
_cell.length_b   1.000
_cell.length_c   1.000
_cell.angle_alpha   90.00
_cell.angle_beta   90.00
_cell.angle_gamma   90.00
#
_symmetry.space_group_name_H-M   'P 1'
#
loop_
_entity.id
_entity.type
_entity.pdbx_description
1 polymer ?
#
loop_
_entity_poly.entity_id
_entity_poly.type
_entity_poly.pdbx_seq_one_letter_code
_entity_poly.pdbx_strand_id
1 'polypeptide(L)' 'ERMVWNLMPYTTKDFSIRSLADRISDLNHLLFLYPDRPKDEVFSKYYTPPL' A
#
# COMPACT_ATOMS: atom_id res chain seq x y z
N GLU A 1 3.80 -4.26 25.35
CA GLU A 1 3.45 -3.06 24.55
C GLU A 1 3.01 -3.50 23.16
N ARG A 2 2.10 -2.77 22.51
CA ARG A 2 1.68 -3.08 21.14
C ARG A 2 2.71 -2.52 20.17
N MET A 3 3.37 -3.39 19.41
CA MET A 3 4.36 -2.96 18.42
C MET A 3 3.63 -2.37 17.20
N VAL A 4 3.99 -1.15 16.82
CA VAL A 4 3.47 -0.47 15.63
C VAL A 4 4.57 -0.40 14.59
N TRP A 5 4.33 -1.00 13.42
CA TRP A 5 5.25 -0.93 12.29
C TRP A 5 5.03 0.37 11.52
N ASN A 6 6.06 1.19 11.45
CA ASN A 6 6.07 2.41 10.64
C ASN A 6 7.22 2.32 9.63
N LEU A 7 6.93 2.58 8.36
CA LEU A 7 7.92 2.69 7.31
C LEU A 7 8.43 4.13 7.20
N MET A 8 9.50 4.32 6.43
CA MET A 8 9.92 5.66 6.06
C MET A 8 8.83 6.35 5.20
N PRO A 9 8.64 7.67 5.33
CA PRO A 9 7.68 8.40 4.50
C PRO A 9 8.02 8.29 3.00
N TYR A 10 7.00 8.12 2.18
CA TYR A 10 7.15 8.23 0.73
C TYR A 10 7.08 9.70 0.27
N THR A 11 7.92 10.04 -0.69
CA THR A 11 7.98 11.37 -1.32
C THR A 11 7.35 11.36 -2.70
N THR A 12 7.19 12.54 -3.33
CA THR A 12 6.73 12.64 -4.72
C THR A 12 7.62 11.84 -5.67
N LYS A 13 8.94 11.83 -5.46
CA LYS A 13 9.89 11.07 -6.29
C LYS A 13 9.61 9.57 -6.23
N ASP A 14 9.23 9.05 -5.07
CA ASP A 14 8.88 7.65 -4.89
C ASP A 14 7.64 7.27 -5.69
N PHE A 15 6.64 8.16 -5.71
CA PHE A 15 5.38 7.97 -6.44
C PHE A 15 5.53 8.14 -7.95
N SER A 16 6.53 8.88 -8.43
CA SER A 16 6.88 8.93 -9.86
C SER A 16 7.46 7.62 -10.39
N ILE A 17 8.11 6.82 -9.53
CA ILE A 17 8.71 5.53 -9.90
C ILE A 17 7.69 4.40 -9.81
N ARG A 18 6.87 4.39 -8.75
CA ARG A 18 5.85 3.38 -8.50
C ARG A 18 4.73 3.98 -7.67
N SER A 19 3.49 3.77 -8.12
CA SER A 19 2.30 4.35 -7.50
C SER A 19 2.17 3.92 -6.03
N LEU A 20 1.42 4.70 -5.24
CA LEU A 20 1.11 4.32 -3.87
C LEU A 20 0.37 2.96 -3.80
N ALA A 21 -0.57 2.71 -4.73
CA ALA A 21 -1.34 1.48 -4.76
C ALA A 21 -0.45 0.26 -4.99
N ASP A 22 0.46 0.33 -5.96
CA ASP A 22 1.39 -0.76 -6.25
C ASP A 22 2.35 -1.00 -5.08
N ARG A 23 2.86 0.07 -4.44
CA ARG A 23 3.70 -0.05 -3.25
C ARG A 23 2.96 -0.69 -2.08
N ILE A 24 1.68 -0.36 -1.88
CA ILE A 24 0.82 -0.99 -0.87
C ILE A 24 0.55 -2.46 -1.21
N SER A 25 0.39 -2.79 -2.50
CA SER A 25 0.25 -4.17 -2.98
C SER A 25 1.47 -5.02 -2.61
N ASP A 26 2.68 -4.51 -2.84
CA ASP A 26 3.96 -5.20 -2.56
C ASP A 26 4.16 -5.52 -1.06
N LEU A 27 3.49 -4.79 -0.16
CA LEU A 27 3.57 -5.01 1.28
C LEU A 27 2.57 -6.08 1.72
N ASN A 28 3.00 -7.35 1.68
CA ASN A 28 2.17 -8.51 2.03
C ASN A 28 1.64 -8.52 3.48
N HIS A 29 2.29 -7.79 4.40
CA HIS A 29 1.85 -7.70 5.79
C HIS A 29 0.71 -6.68 6.02
N LEU A 30 0.43 -5.81 5.03
CA LEU A 30 -0.70 -4.90 5.07
C LEU A 30 -1.92 -5.57 4.42
N LEU A 31 -2.88 -5.96 5.27
CA LEU A 31 -4.07 -6.71 4.85
C LEU A 31 -5.35 -5.88 4.90
N PHE A 32 -5.47 -5.00 5.90
CA PHE A 32 -6.66 -4.19 6.14
C PHE A 32 -6.28 -2.72 6.29
N LEU A 33 -7.12 -1.86 5.72
CA LEU A 33 -7.14 -0.44 6.00
C LEU A 33 -8.06 -0.18 7.16
N TYR A 34 -7.66 0.78 7.99
CA TYR A 34 -8.52 1.25 9.06
C TYR A 34 -9.86 1.76 8.49
N PRO A 35 -11.00 1.44 9.12
CA PRO A 35 -11.12 0.61 10.32
C PRO A 35 -11.00 -0.90 10.07
N ASP A 36 -11.56 -1.43 8.97
CA ASP A 36 -11.76 -2.87 8.77
C ASP A 36 -11.92 -3.28 7.29
N ARG A 37 -11.40 -2.48 6.34
CA ARG A 37 -11.57 -2.76 4.91
C ARG A 37 -10.39 -3.53 4.33
N PRO A 38 -10.60 -4.65 3.61
CA PRO A 38 -9.53 -5.35 2.91
C PRO A 38 -8.76 -4.44 1.95
N LYS A 39 -7.43 -4.58 1.91
CA LYS A 39 -6.53 -3.79 1.06
C LYS A 39 -6.96 -3.82 -0.41
N ASP A 40 -7.23 -5.02 -0.92
CA ASP A 40 -7.53 -5.22 -2.34
C ASP A 40 -8.92 -4.69 -2.71
N GLU A 41 -9.88 -4.64 -1.77
CA GLU A 41 -11.17 -3.98 -2.02
C GLU A 41 -10.99 -2.49 -2.33
N VAL A 42 -10.04 -1.83 -1.64
CA VAL A 42 -9.82 -0.38 -1.76
C VAL A 42 -8.87 -0.05 -2.92
N PHE A 43 -7.78 -0.81 -3.07
CA PHE A 43 -6.69 -0.44 -3.98
C PHE A 43 -6.65 -1.21 -5.30
N SER A 44 -7.38 -2.32 -5.46
CA SER A 44 -7.32 -3.15 -6.67
C SER A 44 -7.51 -2.37 -7.97
N LYS A 45 -8.46 -1.42 -7.99
CA LYS A 45 -8.74 -0.57 -9.15
C LYS A 45 -7.59 0.38 -9.55
N TYR A 46 -6.59 0.53 -8.69
CA TYR A 46 -5.41 1.38 -8.90
C TYR A 46 -4.13 0.58 -9.13
N TYR A 47 -4.19 -0.75 -9.08
CA TYR A 47 -3.03 -1.58 -9.38
C TYR A 47 -2.70 -1.52 -10.87
N THR A 48 -1.42 -1.45 -11.18
CA THR A 48 -0.94 -1.55 -12.55
C THR A 48 -1.09 -3.00 -13.02
N PRO A 49 -1.82 -3.29 -14.11
CA PRO A 49 -1.93 -4.65 -14.63
C PRO A 49 -0.55 -5.23 -14.99
N PRO A 50 -0.31 -6.54 -14.76
CA PRO A 50 0.89 -7.18 -15.29
C PRO A 50 0.88 -7.06 -16.83
N LEU A 51 2.05 -6.74 -17.39
CA LEU A 51 2.28 -6.70 -18.84
C LEU A 51 2.17 -8.09 -19.46
#